data_AF-A0A1A9ZTV7-F1
#
_entry.id   AF-A0A1A9ZTV7-F1
#
_cell.length_a   1.000
_cell.length_b   1.000
_cell.length_c   1.000
_cell.angle_alpha   90.00
_cell.angle_beta   90.00
_cell.angle_gamma   90.00
#
_symmetry.space_group_name_H-M   'P 1'
#
loop_
_entity.id
_entity.type
_entity.pdbx_description
1 polymer ?
#
loop_
_entity_poly.entity_id
_entity_poly.type
_entity_poly.pdbx_seq_one_letter_code
_entity_poly.pdbx_strand_id
1 'polypeptide(L)'
;MRTGYPPTIHSVTLDSFTIGRFTSYLQDGCPDGYMQIAESARTPIGGMWCGTSWGPVLFYSESRSLIFTIKLNKLRGKKHTKRQSMSERCPEGAHYPTTFEQ
;
A
#
# COMPACT_ATOMS: atom_id res chain seq x y z
N MET A 1 -0.92 16.33 -32.20
CA MET A 1 -1.37 17.32 -31.20
C MET A 1 -1.48 16.63 -29.84
N ARG A 2 -0.44 16.73 -28.98
CA ARG A 2 -0.56 16.36 -27.56
C ARG A 2 -1.12 17.59 -26.85
N THR A 3 -2.37 17.53 -26.43
CA THR A 3 -3.03 18.62 -25.71
C THR A 3 -2.27 18.89 -24.41
N GLY A 4 -1.72 20.10 -24.28
CA GLY A 4 -0.97 20.56 -23.11
C GLY A 4 -1.88 20.90 -21.94
N TYR A 5 -2.26 19.90 -21.16
CA TYR A 5 -2.71 20.08 -19.78
C TYR A 5 -1.61 19.57 -18.84
N PRO A 6 -1.30 20.29 -17.75
CA PRO A 6 -0.38 19.79 -16.74
C PRO A 6 -0.92 18.46 -16.18
N PRO A 7 -0.04 17.49 -15.85
CA PRO A 7 -0.48 16.23 -15.25
C PRO A 7 -1.24 16.54 -13.96
N THR A 8 -2.47 16.05 -13.86
CA THR A 8 -3.27 16.19 -12.64
C THR A 8 -2.84 15.12 -11.66
N ILE A 9 -2.33 15.54 -10.50
CA ILE A 9 -1.95 14.64 -9.42
C ILE A 9 -3.10 14.57 -8.42
N HIS A 10 -3.55 13.36 -8.13
CA HIS A 10 -4.56 13.07 -7.13
C HIS A 10 -3.90 12.49 -5.89
N SER A 11 -4.34 12.93 -4.71
CA SER A 11 -3.89 12.41 -3.42
C SER A 11 -5.03 11.68 -2.72
N VAL A 12 -4.72 10.51 -2.14
CA VAL A 12 -5.63 9.74 -1.29
C VAL A 12 -4.95 9.52 0.05
N THR A 13 -5.66 9.86 1.13
CA THR A 13 -5.19 9.67 2.51
C THR A 13 -5.99 8.56 3.17
N LEU A 14 -5.29 7.57 3.74
CA LEU A 14 -5.86 6.62 4.68
C LEU A 14 -5.48 7.05 6.09
N ASP A 15 -6.45 7.55 6.88
CA ASP A 15 -6.19 8.01 8.27
C ASP A 15 -5.61 6.90 9.14
N SER A 16 -6.13 5.68 8.99
CA SER A 16 -5.54 4.48 9.55
C SER A 16 -5.98 3.22 8.82
N PHE A 17 -5.16 2.17 8.87
CA PHE A 17 -5.53 0.81 8.46
C PHE A 17 -4.93 -0.23 9.40
N THR A 18 -5.61 -1.39 9.52
CA THR A 18 -5.05 -2.59 10.17
C THR A 18 -5.41 -3.80 9.34
N ILE A 19 -4.42 -4.41 8.69
CA ILE A 19 -4.64 -5.51 7.73
C ILE A 19 -3.63 -6.61 8.01
N GLY A 20 -4.09 -7.80 8.35
CA GLY A 20 -3.20 -8.95 8.56
C GLY A 20 -2.06 -8.68 9.56
N ARG A 21 -0.96 -9.40 9.39
CA ARG A 21 0.25 -9.26 10.20
C ARG A 21 1.45 -9.38 9.31
N PHE A 22 2.43 -8.55 9.59
CA PHE A 22 3.74 -8.69 9.01
C PHE A 22 4.57 -9.77 9.69
N THR A 23 5.29 -10.57 8.91
CA THR A 23 6.23 -11.58 9.42
C THR A 23 7.66 -11.36 8.94
N SER A 24 7.91 -11.13 7.65
CA SER A 24 9.26 -10.96 7.09
C SER A 24 9.26 -10.34 5.69
N TYR A 25 10.33 -9.61 5.36
CA TYR A 25 10.55 -9.02 4.03
C TYR A 25 10.93 -10.11 2.99
N LEU A 26 11.52 -11.20 3.47
CA LEU A 26 12.16 -12.22 2.64
C LEU A 26 11.27 -13.46 2.43
N GLN A 27 10.47 -13.84 3.42
CA GLN A 27 9.61 -15.02 3.36
C GLN A 27 8.28 -14.76 4.07
N ASP A 28 7.19 -15.27 3.50
CA ASP A 28 5.84 -15.26 4.11
C ASP A 28 5.32 -13.89 4.56
N GLY A 29 5.73 -12.78 3.94
CA GLY A 29 5.59 -11.42 4.50
C GLY A 29 4.22 -11.02 5.06
N CYS A 30 3.14 -11.22 4.30
CA CYS A 30 1.78 -10.92 4.73
C CYS A 30 0.88 -12.17 4.63
N PRO A 31 1.06 -13.17 5.53
CA PRO A 31 0.42 -14.47 5.36
C PRO A 31 -1.06 -14.45 5.73
N ASP A 32 -1.48 -13.47 6.55
CA ASP A 32 -2.86 -13.33 7.00
C ASP A 32 -3.73 -12.53 5.99
N GLY A 33 -3.09 -11.76 5.12
CA GLY A 33 -3.75 -10.87 4.17
C GLY A 33 -3.00 -9.55 3.99
N TYR A 34 -3.27 -8.85 2.89
CA TYR A 34 -2.59 -7.62 2.50
C TYR A 34 -3.48 -6.72 1.64
N MET A 35 -3.11 -5.44 1.58
CA MET A 35 -3.64 -4.45 0.65
C MET A 35 -2.68 -4.29 -0.54
N GLN A 36 -3.25 -4.14 -1.73
CA GLN A 36 -2.55 -3.74 -2.95
C GLN A 36 -3.21 -2.49 -3.51
N ILE A 37 -2.43 -1.67 -4.20
CA ILE A 37 -2.89 -0.45 -4.86
C ILE A 37 -2.46 -0.54 -6.29
N ALA A 38 -3.41 -0.30 -7.19
CA ALA A 38 -3.16 -0.22 -8.62
C ALA A 38 -3.79 1.05 -9.17
N GLU A 39 -3.16 1.62 -10.18
CA GLU A 39 -3.77 2.65 -11.00
C GLU A 39 -4.52 1.98 -12.15
N SER A 40 -5.77 2.39 -12.43
CA SER A 40 -6.61 1.69 -13.41
C SER A 40 -6.03 1.65 -14.83
N ALA A 41 -5.17 2.61 -15.18
CA ALA A 41 -4.57 2.75 -16.49
C ALA A 41 -3.11 2.25 -16.57
N ARG A 42 -2.60 1.64 -15.49
CA ARG A 42 -1.22 1.12 -15.44
C ARG A 42 -1.21 -0.33 -14.99
N THR A 43 -0.18 -1.06 -15.43
CA THR A 43 0.07 -2.41 -14.89
C THR A 43 0.29 -2.30 -13.39
N PRO A 44 -0.37 -3.13 -12.56
CA PRO A 44 -0.17 -3.12 -11.12
C PRO A 44 1.32 -3.31 -10.80
N ILE A 45 1.96 -2.33 -10.15
CA ILE A 45 3.39 -2.33 -9.83
C ILE A 45 3.75 -3.20 -8.60
N GLY A 46 2.90 -4.18 -8.27
CA GLY A 46 3.13 -5.07 -7.14
C GLY A 46 3.01 -4.35 -5.79
N GLY A 47 3.60 -4.95 -4.74
CA GLY A 47 3.49 -4.46 -3.37
C GLY A 47 2.35 -5.10 -2.58
N MET A 48 2.61 -5.31 -1.28
CA MET A 48 1.68 -5.86 -0.31
C MET A 48 1.84 -5.09 1.00
N TRP A 49 0.79 -4.39 1.44
CA TRP A 49 0.78 -3.72 2.74
C TRP A 49 -0.03 -4.50 3.76
N CYS A 50 0.57 -4.79 4.90
CA CYS A 50 -0.08 -5.40 6.05
C CYS A 50 0.52 -4.84 7.36
N GLY A 51 -0.10 -5.13 8.50
CA GLY A 51 0.16 -4.49 9.79
C GLY A 51 -0.83 -3.36 10.10
N THR A 52 -0.50 -2.52 11.08
CA THR A 52 -1.32 -1.39 11.56
C THR A 52 -0.63 -0.07 11.25
N SER A 53 -1.24 0.85 10.51
CA SER A 53 -0.72 2.21 10.27
C SER A 53 -0.31 2.93 11.58
N TRP A 54 0.88 3.57 11.65
CA TRP A 54 1.26 4.44 12.78
C TRP A 54 0.65 5.85 12.68
N GLY A 55 0.07 6.19 11.53
CA GLY A 55 -0.55 7.46 11.25
C GLY A 55 -1.13 7.48 9.83
N PRO A 56 -1.60 8.64 9.35
CA PRO A 56 -2.16 8.77 8.02
C PRO A 56 -1.15 8.35 6.94
N VAL A 57 -1.60 7.56 5.96
CA VAL A 57 -0.79 7.13 4.82
C VAL A 57 -1.30 7.79 3.55
N LEU A 58 -0.38 8.42 2.81
CA LEU A 58 -0.68 9.25 1.65
C LEU A 58 -0.22 8.55 0.36
N PHE A 59 -1.13 8.45 -0.62
CA PHE A 59 -0.86 7.90 -1.94
C PHE A 59 -1.08 8.98 -3.00
N TYR A 60 -0.11 9.13 -3.89
CA TYR A 60 -0.19 10.04 -5.02
C TYR A 60 -0.36 9.26 -6.32
N SER A 61 -1.20 9.77 -7.21
CA SER A 61 -1.49 9.15 -8.50
C SER A 61 -1.64 10.18 -9.59
N GLU A 62 -1.12 9.87 -10.77
CA GLU A 62 -1.38 10.65 -12.00
C GLU A 62 -2.54 10.07 -12.81
N SER A 63 -3.11 8.96 -12.33
CA SER A 63 -4.24 8.29 -12.94
C SER A 63 -5.55 8.81 -12.38
N ARG A 64 -6.61 8.81 -13.20
CA ARG A 64 -7.94 9.27 -12.80
C ARG A 64 -8.64 8.36 -11.79
N SER A 65 -8.13 7.14 -11.61
CA SER A 65 -8.70 6.15 -10.70
C SER A 65 -7.61 5.31 -10.03
N LEU A 66 -7.77 5.14 -8.72
CA LEU A 66 -6.99 4.22 -7.89
C LEU A 66 -7.87 3.05 -7.43
N ILE A 67 -7.29 1.85 -7.42
CA ILE A 67 -7.95 0.61 -7.03
C ILE A 67 -7.21 0.04 -5.82
N PHE A 68 -7.87 0.04 -4.67
CA PHE A 68 -7.40 -0.61 -3.46
C PHE A 68 -7.98 -2.03 -3.38
N THR A 69 -7.11 -3.04 -3.44
CA THR A 69 -7.50 -4.44 -3.35
C THR A 69 -7.07 -5.01 -2.00
N ILE A 70 -8.03 -5.44 -1.18
CA ILE A 70 -7.74 -6.10 0.11
C ILE A 70 -7.95 -7.60 -0.06
N LYS A 71 -6.89 -8.38 0.13
CA LYS A 71 -6.93 -9.84 0.15
C LYS A 71 -6.81 -10.34 1.58
N LEU A 72 -7.75 -11.18 2.00
CA LEU A 72 -7.80 -11.79 3.33
C LEU A 72 -7.58 -13.29 3.17
N ASN A 73 -6.43 -13.77 3.62
CA ASN A 73 -6.07 -15.19 3.48
C ASN A 73 -6.41 -15.99 4.74
N LYS A 74 -6.34 -15.35 5.92
CA LYS A 74 -6.76 -15.93 7.20
C LYS A 74 -7.48 -14.87 8.02
N LEU A 75 -8.72 -15.17 8.45
CA LEU A 75 -9.45 -14.33 9.38
C LEU A 75 -8.89 -14.54 10.80
N ARG A 76 -8.03 -13.64 11.28
CA ARG A 76 -7.63 -13.63 12.69
C ARG A 76 -8.68 -12.90 13.52
N GLY A 77 -9.32 -13.62 14.45
CA GLY A 77 -10.00 -13.00 15.58
C GLY A 77 -8.99 -12.20 16.42
N LYS A 78 -9.39 -11.02 16.90
CA LYS A 78 -8.53 -10.06 17.60
C LYS A 78 -7.64 -10.73 18.65
N LYS A 79 -6.34 -10.86 18.37
CA LYS A 79 -5.30 -11.14 19.37
C LYS A 79 -4.16 -10.16 19.15
N HIS A 80 -4.00 -9.25 20.11
CA HIS A 80 -3.00 -8.18 20.27
C HIS A 80 -2.02 -8.04 19.10
N THR A 81 -2.26 -7.01 18.28
CA THR A 81 -1.47 -6.68 17.08
C THR A 81 -0.10 -6.13 17.48
N LYS A 82 0.97 -6.78 17.03
CA LYS A 82 2.35 -6.28 17.18
C LYS A 82 2.60 -5.19 16.13
N ARG A 83 3.45 -4.21 16.50
CA ARG A 83 3.91 -3.03 15.72
C ARG A 83 4.28 -3.39 14.26
N GLN A 84 4.15 -2.43 13.36
CA GLN A 84 4.33 -2.61 11.91
C GLN A 84 5.61 -3.32 11.49
N SER A 85 5.52 -3.96 10.33
CA SER A 85 6.59 -3.89 9.35
C SER A 85 5.98 -3.87 7.95
N MET A 86 6.61 -3.11 7.07
CA MET A 86 6.45 -3.20 5.63
C MET A 86 7.05 -4.55 5.17
N SER A 87 6.60 -5.26 4.12
CA SER A 87 7.55 -6.10 3.33
C SER A 87 7.70 -5.37 2.04
N GLU A 88 8.76 -4.59 1.94
CA GLU A 88 9.25 -4.21 0.62
C GLU A 88 9.76 -5.47 -0.05
N ARG A 89 9.02 -5.96 -1.04
CA ARG A 89 9.66 -6.55 -2.21
C ARG A 89 9.37 -5.61 -3.36
N CYS A 90 10.11 -4.51 -3.38
CA CYS A 90 10.19 -3.59 -4.51
C CYS A 90 10.99 -4.31 -5.62
N PRO A 91 10.41 -4.56 -6.80
CA PRO A 91 11.22 -4.56 -8.02
C PRO A 91 11.78 -3.14 -8.20
N GLU A 92 13.02 -3.03 -8.64
CA GLU A 92 13.70 -1.76 -8.87
C GLU A 92 12.82 -0.80 -9.71
N GLY A 93 12.45 0.35 -9.14
CA GLY A 93 11.78 1.43 -9.88
C GLY A 93 10.44 1.98 -9.33
N ALA A 94 9.92 1.50 -8.20
CA ALA A 94 8.73 2.10 -7.58
C ALA A 94 9.11 3.28 -6.67
N HIS A 95 8.64 4.48 -6.99
CA HIS A 95 8.78 5.66 -6.12
C HIS A 95 8.05 5.42 -4.78
N TYR A 96 8.78 5.72 -3.71
CA TYR A 96 8.50 5.51 -2.29
C TYR A 96 7.24 6.25 -1.78
N PRO A 97 6.48 5.70 -0.81
CA PRO A 97 5.74 6.53 0.13
C PRO A 97 6.73 7.06 1.19
N THR A 98 6.89 8.38 1.31
CA THR A 98 7.64 8.99 2.40
C THR A 98 6.88 8.78 3.71
N THR A 99 7.34 7.87 4.56
CA THR A 99 7.10 7.98 6.00
C THR A 99 7.75 9.27 6.47
N PHE A 100 6.94 10.25 6.86
CA PHE A 100 7.43 11.43 7.58
C PHE A 100 7.78 10.95 9.00
N GLU A 101 9.07 10.69 9.23
CA GLU A 101 9.62 10.53 10.57
C GLU A 101 9.68 11.90 11.25
N GLN A 102 9.18 11.98 12.48
CA GLN A 102 9.50 13.03 13.45
C GLN A 102 10.01 12.34 14.71
#